data_AF-A0A5D4GNZ8-F1
#
_entry.id   AF-A0A5D4GNZ8-F1
#
_cell.length_a   1.000
_cell.length_b   1.000
_cell.length_c   1.000
_cell.angle_alpha   90.00
_cell.angle_beta   90.00
_cell.angle_gamma   90.00
#
_symmetry.space_group_name_H-M   'P 1'
#
loop_
_entity.id
_entity.type
_entity.pdbx_description
1 polymer ?
#
loop_
_entity_poly.entity_id
_entity_poly.type
_entity_poly.pdbx_seq_one_letter_code
_entity_poly.pdbx_strand_id
1 'polypeptide(L)'
;MSRIIDPESPSKGGFQLSTQTRRAISIVIERLPTLAPFRHRTFRSVWIASLVTNFGSLIQTVGAAWMMTLISTSADLVALVQSSTALPIMLFSLISGAIADNFNRRRVMLVAQSFMLVVSVALALTAWTGLMTPWLLLTFTFLIGCGAALNNPSWQASVGDMVPRADLPAAVALNSMGFNLTRSVGPAIGGAIVAAFGAVAAFAINAVSYLTLIFVLLRWKPPASTSTLPPEPLGLAIISGLRYMAMSPNIEKVLLRGFVFGFAVISVVALLPLVTRDLLGGGALLYGVLFGAFGAGAVGGAFVSGTLRQRLSTEWIARLSFTSFALSALIIALSPWPWLTFTALMVGGACWVIALSMFNITVQMSTPRWVVGRALSLYQMATFGGMALGSWIWGLAAEAYGPDTALQLAALVMIGGALLGLGRFALPALASLNLDPLNRWREPHLELDITPRSGPVKIMIEYEIDEKDTREFLEMMAERRRIRKRDGARRWSLTRDLEHPRHWIEAYHLPTWMEYVRYNLRLTHADAIVGEQIRKLHAGENPPIVRRMIERPTGRHPLDGQPKGMADLHQQS
;
A
#
# COMPACT_ATOMS: atom_id res chain seq x y z
N MET A 1 -15.91 -79.88 -19.58
CA MET A 1 -17.36 -79.62 -19.69
C MET A 1 -17.60 -78.13 -19.85
N SER A 2 -18.53 -77.76 -20.74
CA SER A 2 -19.22 -76.45 -20.91
C SER A 2 -18.50 -75.11 -20.66
N ARG A 3 -18.36 -74.32 -21.74
CA ARG A 3 -18.54 -72.84 -21.69
C ARG A 3 -20.02 -72.50 -21.49
N ILE A 4 -20.33 -71.46 -20.72
CA ILE A 4 -21.55 -70.58 -20.70
C ILE A 4 -21.20 -69.40 -19.76
N ILE A 5 -21.58 -68.12 -19.92
CA ILE A 5 -21.96 -67.25 -21.07
C ILE A 5 -21.47 -65.82 -20.70
N ASP A 6 -21.22 -64.95 -21.68
CA ASP A 6 -21.16 -63.48 -21.58
C ASP A 6 -22.09 -62.97 -22.71
N PRO A 7 -23.05 -62.03 -22.49
CA PRO A 7 -22.72 -60.60 -22.70
C PRO A 7 -23.64 -59.52 -22.03
N GLU A 8 -23.29 -58.27 -22.32
CA GLU A 8 -24.10 -57.02 -22.35
C GLU A 8 -24.20 -56.06 -21.13
N SER A 9 -24.36 -54.77 -21.50
CA SER A 9 -24.17 -53.52 -20.75
C SER A 9 -25.50 -52.70 -20.74
N PRO A 10 -25.63 -51.37 -20.48
CA PRO A 10 -24.67 -50.33 -20.07
C PRO A 10 -25.14 -49.29 -19.03
N SER A 11 -24.19 -48.41 -18.64
CA SER A 11 -24.35 -46.98 -18.31
C SER A 11 -24.92 -46.52 -16.94
N LYS A 12 -24.09 -45.77 -16.20
CA LYS A 12 -24.41 -44.39 -15.77
C LYS A 12 -23.18 -43.50 -15.95
N GLY A 13 -23.36 -42.36 -16.60
CA GLY A 13 -22.27 -41.54 -17.12
C GLY A 13 -21.54 -40.70 -16.07
N GLY A 14 -20.22 -40.78 -16.06
CA GLY A 14 -19.32 -39.77 -15.51
C GLY A 14 -18.22 -39.49 -16.52
N PHE A 15 -17.95 -38.21 -16.82
CA PHE A 15 -17.03 -37.80 -17.88
C PHE A 15 -15.57 -38.04 -17.46
N GLN A 16 -15.11 -39.29 -17.49
CA GLN A 16 -13.75 -39.68 -17.12
C GLN A 16 -12.77 -39.32 -18.24
N LEU A 17 -12.16 -38.12 -18.14
CA LEU A 17 -11.01 -37.73 -18.96
C LEU A 17 -9.92 -38.79 -18.90
N SER A 18 -9.50 -39.27 -20.07
CA SER A 18 -8.57 -40.39 -20.22
C SER A 18 -7.21 -40.12 -19.55
N THR A 19 -6.50 -41.18 -19.20
CA THR A 19 -5.17 -41.10 -18.57
C THR A 19 -4.17 -40.34 -19.45
N GLN A 20 -4.31 -40.40 -20.78
CA GLN A 20 -3.53 -39.59 -21.72
C GLN A 20 -3.93 -38.12 -21.68
N THR A 21 -5.22 -37.78 -21.66
CA THR A 21 -5.67 -36.37 -21.54
C THR A 21 -5.23 -35.76 -20.20
N ARG A 22 -5.25 -36.54 -19.11
CA ARG A 22 -4.70 -36.10 -17.81
C ARG A 22 -3.19 -35.87 -17.86
N ARG A 23 -2.42 -36.76 -18.52
CA ARG A 23 -0.98 -36.58 -18.74
C ARG A 23 -0.67 -35.38 -19.63
N ALA A 24 -1.42 -35.17 -20.71
CA ALA A 24 -1.26 -34.01 -21.59
C ALA A 24 -1.52 -32.70 -20.83
N ILE A 25 -2.60 -32.63 -20.03
CA ILE A 25 -2.89 -31.48 -19.17
C ILE A 25 -1.76 -31.25 -18.15
N SER A 26 -1.22 -32.29 -17.50
CA SER A 26 -0.09 -32.11 -16.56
C SER A 26 1.20 -31.65 -17.26
N ILE A 27 1.51 -32.15 -18.46
CA ILE A 27 2.71 -31.78 -19.23
C ILE A 27 2.59 -30.34 -19.78
N VAL A 28 1.40 -29.90 -20.16
CA VAL A 28 1.14 -28.49 -20.54
C VAL A 28 1.27 -27.56 -19.33
N ILE A 29 0.81 -27.99 -18.14
CA ILE A 29 0.98 -27.23 -16.89
C ILE A 29 2.46 -27.14 -16.47
N GLU A 30 3.28 -28.15 -16.75
CA GLU A 30 4.73 -28.09 -16.50
C GLU A 30 5.49 -27.12 -17.41
N ARG A 31 4.93 -26.74 -18.57
CA ARG A 31 5.56 -25.79 -19.52
C ARG A 31 5.12 -24.33 -19.36
N LEU A 32 4.26 -24.02 -18.39
CA LEU A 32 3.84 -22.65 -18.08
C LEU A 32 4.05 -22.34 -16.59
N PRO A 33 5.25 -21.86 -16.18
CA PRO A 33 5.54 -21.55 -14.77
C PRO A 33 4.54 -20.55 -14.15
N THR A 34 3.90 -19.72 -14.97
CA THR A 34 2.84 -18.77 -14.56
C THR A 34 1.56 -19.45 -14.04
N LEU A 35 1.26 -20.70 -14.45
CA LEU A 35 0.04 -21.42 -14.05
C LEU A 35 0.26 -22.42 -12.90
N ALA A 36 1.51 -22.63 -12.46
CA ALA A 36 1.85 -23.50 -11.34
C ALA A 36 1.02 -23.28 -10.06
N PRO A 37 0.66 -22.03 -9.66
CA PRO A 37 -0.18 -21.79 -8.47
C PRO A 37 -1.55 -22.49 -8.51
N PHE A 38 -2.15 -22.72 -9.69
CA PHE A 38 -3.45 -23.39 -9.80
C PHE A 38 -3.42 -24.90 -9.51
N ARG A 39 -2.22 -25.48 -9.32
CA ARG A 39 -2.04 -26.83 -8.76
C ARG A 39 -2.49 -26.88 -7.29
N HIS A 40 -2.32 -25.78 -6.55
CA HIS A 40 -2.74 -25.67 -5.15
C HIS A 40 -4.25 -25.40 -5.08
N ARG A 41 -5.02 -26.41 -4.65
CA ARG A 41 -6.50 -26.34 -4.58
C ARG A 41 -6.98 -25.11 -3.80
N THR A 42 -6.34 -24.81 -2.68
CA THR A 42 -6.62 -23.65 -1.83
C THR A 42 -6.47 -22.34 -2.60
N PHE A 43 -5.29 -22.08 -3.18
CA PHE A 43 -5.04 -20.88 -3.98
C PHE A 43 -6.05 -20.75 -5.12
N ARG A 44 -6.30 -21.82 -5.88
CA ARG A 44 -7.25 -21.79 -6.99
C ARG A 44 -8.68 -21.43 -6.56
N SER A 45 -9.20 -22.08 -5.52
CA SER A 45 -10.55 -21.79 -5.03
C SER A 45 -10.66 -20.35 -4.48
N VAL A 46 -9.64 -19.89 -3.76
CA VAL A 46 -9.61 -18.56 -3.17
C VAL A 46 -9.45 -17.47 -4.25
N TRP A 47 -8.59 -17.67 -5.25
CA TRP A 47 -8.40 -16.75 -6.38
C TRP A 47 -9.65 -16.60 -7.24
N ILE A 48 -10.34 -17.71 -7.57
CA ILE A 48 -11.62 -17.65 -8.32
C ILE A 48 -12.69 -16.91 -7.52
N ALA A 49 -12.84 -17.21 -6.23
CA ALA A 49 -13.81 -16.53 -5.38
C ALA A 49 -13.52 -15.04 -5.25
N SER A 50 -12.25 -14.66 -5.04
CA SER A 50 -11.86 -13.25 -5.01
C SER A 50 -12.03 -12.54 -6.34
N LEU A 51 -11.86 -13.21 -7.49
CA LEU A 51 -12.25 -12.62 -8.78
C LEU A 51 -13.73 -12.29 -8.83
N VAL A 52 -14.60 -13.23 -8.47
CA VAL A 52 -16.06 -13.02 -8.41
C VAL A 52 -16.40 -11.84 -7.50
N THR A 53 -15.80 -11.77 -6.31
CA THR A 53 -15.98 -10.66 -5.37
C THR A 53 -15.48 -9.31 -5.90
N ASN A 54 -14.34 -9.28 -6.61
CA ASN A 54 -13.84 -8.04 -7.23
C ASN A 54 -14.75 -7.56 -8.38
N PHE A 55 -15.31 -8.48 -9.17
CA PHE A 55 -16.29 -8.15 -10.22
C PHE A 55 -17.56 -7.58 -9.60
N GLY A 56 -18.11 -8.24 -8.56
CA GLY A 56 -19.25 -7.73 -7.80
C GLY A 56 -19.00 -6.33 -7.25
N SER A 57 -17.83 -6.09 -6.65
CA SER A 57 -17.49 -4.79 -6.06
C SER A 57 -17.43 -3.68 -7.12
N LEU A 58 -16.84 -3.92 -8.30
CA LEU A 58 -16.84 -2.94 -9.38
C LEU A 58 -18.23 -2.71 -10.00
N ILE A 59 -19.03 -3.78 -10.14
CA ILE A 59 -20.43 -3.68 -10.60
C ILE A 59 -21.22 -2.80 -9.63
N GLN A 60 -21.03 -2.94 -8.32
CA GLN A 60 -21.63 -2.06 -7.31
C GLN A 60 -21.11 -0.63 -7.38
N THR A 61 -19.80 -0.40 -7.58
CA THR A 61 -19.26 0.97 -7.75
C THR A 61 -19.92 1.68 -8.95
N VAL A 62 -20.03 1.00 -10.09
CA VAL A 62 -20.74 1.53 -11.28
C VAL A 62 -22.21 1.76 -10.98
N GLY A 63 -22.88 0.80 -10.33
CA GLY A 63 -24.28 0.92 -9.92
C GLY A 63 -24.52 2.08 -8.95
N ALA A 64 -23.62 2.34 -8.01
CA ALA A 64 -23.75 3.42 -7.04
C ALA A 64 -23.50 4.80 -7.67
N ALA A 65 -22.44 4.92 -8.46
CA ALA A 65 -22.12 6.16 -9.17
C ALA A 65 -23.24 6.55 -10.15
N TRP A 66 -23.82 5.58 -10.86
CA TRP A 66 -24.96 5.83 -11.75
C TRP A 66 -26.29 6.01 -11.00
N MET A 67 -26.55 5.26 -9.93
CA MET A 67 -27.75 5.50 -9.10
C MET A 67 -27.78 6.92 -8.57
N MET A 68 -26.63 7.47 -8.18
CA MET A 68 -26.54 8.85 -7.69
C MET A 68 -26.96 9.89 -8.74
N THR A 69 -26.65 9.69 -10.03
CA THR A 69 -27.08 10.62 -11.09
C THR A 69 -28.58 10.55 -11.39
N LEU A 70 -29.28 9.53 -10.90
CA LEU A 70 -30.74 9.36 -11.01
C LEU A 70 -31.50 9.90 -9.79
N ILE A 71 -30.92 9.80 -8.58
CA ILE A 71 -31.55 10.26 -7.33
C ILE A 71 -31.09 11.65 -6.87
N SER A 72 -30.11 12.26 -7.56
CA SER A 72 -29.57 13.58 -7.26
C SER A 72 -29.29 14.38 -8.53
N THR A 73 -29.69 15.66 -8.51
CA THR A 73 -29.28 16.68 -9.50
C THR A 73 -27.92 17.30 -9.15
N SER A 74 -27.54 17.32 -7.87
CA SER A 74 -26.26 17.88 -7.38
C SER A 74 -25.06 17.08 -7.89
N ALA A 75 -24.13 17.78 -8.52
CA ALA A 75 -22.86 17.22 -8.99
C ALA A 75 -21.92 16.86 -7.83
N ASP A 76 -21.99 17.60 -6.71
CA ASP A 76 -21.23 17.30 -5.50
C ASP A 76 -21.58 15.92 -4.93
N LEU A 77 -22.88 15.64 -4.77
CA LEU A 77 -23.35 14.34 -4.27
C LEU A 77 -22.92 13.17 -5.18
N VAL A 78 -22.83 13.37 -6.50
CA VAL A 78 -22.31 12.35 -7.43
C VAL A 78 -20.81 12.11 -7.23
N ALA A 79 -20.01 13.16 -7.13
CA ALA A 79 -18.58 13.04 -6.91
C ALA A 79 -18.25 12.47 -5.51
N LEU A 80 -19.07 12.80 -4.50
CA LEU A 80 -18.97 12.26 -3.13
C LEU A 80 -19.09 10.73 -3.06
N VAL A 81 -19.64 10.03 -4.06
CA VAL A 81 -19.61 8.56 -4.13
C VAL A 81 -18.16 8.03 -4.18
N GLN A 82 -17.28 8.72 -4.91
CA GLN A 82 -15.86 8.39 -4.92
C GLN A 82 -15.17 8.80 -3.62
N SER A 83 -15.57 9.91 -2.99
CA SER A 83 -15.12 10.28 -1.65
C SER A 83 -15.46 9.17 -0.63
N SER A 84 -16.70 8.70 -0.61
CA SER A 84 -17.16 7.60 0.26
C SER A 84 -16.38 6.31 0.05
N THR A 85 -15.91 6.04 -1.17
CA THR A 85 -15.10 4.83 -1.45
C THR A 85 -13.63 5.01 -1.04
N ALA A 86 -13.05 6.21 -1.20
CA ALA A 86 -11.65 6.49 -0.90
C ALA A 86 -11.38 6.81 0.59
N LEU A 87 -12.31 7.51 1.25
CA LEU A 87 -12.18 8.02 2.62
C LEU A 87 -11.93 6.91 3.66
N PRO A 88 -12.60 5.74 3.64
CA PRO A 88 -12.29 4.63 4.53
C PRO A 88 -10.86 4.12 4.38
N ILE A 89 -10.34 4.05 3.14
CA ILE A 89 -8.97 3.61 2.88
C ILE A 89 -7.98 4.61 3.46
N MET A 90 -8.24 5.92 3.33
CA MET A 90 -7.47 6.96 4.02
C MET A 90 -7.47 6.75 5.54
N LEU A 91 -8.66 6.72 6.17
CA LEU A 91 -8.83 6.66 7.62
C LEU A 91 -8.22 5.40 8.25
N PHE A 92 -8.39 4.24 7.60
CA PHE A 92 -8.04 2.95 8.17
C PHE A 92 -6.70 2.37 7.68
N SER A 93 -6.02 2.96 6.69
CA SER A 93 -4.74 2.43 6.14
C SER A 93 -3.69 2.06 7.19
N LEU A 94 -3.52 2.89 8.23
CA LEU A 94 -2.61 2.63 9.34
C LEU A 94 -3.04 1.46 10.23
N ILE A 95 -4.35 1.38 10.50
CA ILE A 95 -4.95 0.46 11.45
C ILE A 95 -5.11 -0.92 10.82
N SER A 96 -5.55 -1.00 9.56
CA SER A 96 -5.80 -2.26 8.86
C SER A 96 -4.52 -3.05 8.58
N GLY A 97 -3.39 -2.37 8.30
CA GLY A 97 -2.08 -3.01 8.23
C GLY A 97 -1.70 -3.67 9.55
N ALA A 98 -1.79 -2.94 10.66
CA ALA A 98 -1.49 -3.48 11.98
C ALA A 98 -2.47 -4.59 12.42
N ILE A 99 -3.73 -4.56 11.99
CA ILE A 99 -4.67 -5.67 12.22
C ILE A 99 -4.24 -6.92 11.44
N ALA A 100 -3.83 -6.77 10.17
CA ALA A 100 -3.38 -7.88 9.33
C ALA A 100 -2.07 -8.54 9.82
N ASP A 101 -1.21 -7.78 10.52
CA ASP A 101 0.03 -8.27 11.14
C ASP A 101 -0.20 -8.98 12.48
N ASN A 102 -1.16 -8.52 13.30
CA ASN A 102 -1.37 -9.01 14.66
C ASN A 102 -2.47 -10.08 14.80
N PHE A 103 -3.44 -10.11 13.90
CA PHE A 103 -4.59 -11.02 13.98
C PHE A 103 -4.52 -12.11 12.91
N ASN A 104 -5.21 -13.24 13.15
CA ASN A 104 -5.31 -14.31 12.18
C ASN A 104 -6.03 -13.80 10.90
N ARG A 105 -5.28 -13.70 9.79
CA ARG A 105 -5.72 -13.10 8.51
C ARG A 105 -7.06 -13.64 8.02
N ARG A 106 -7.29 -14.95 8.12
CA ARG A 106 -8.58 -15.58 7.76
C ARG A 106 -9.75 -15.05 8.60
N ARG A 107 -9.57 -14.84 9.91
CA ARG A 107 -10.61 -14.27 10.77
C ARG A 107 -10.91 -12.83 10.39
N VAL A 108 -9.87 -12.01 10.15
CA VAL A 108 -10.03 -10.61 9.71
C VAL A 108 -10.79 -10.54 8.39
N MET A 109 -10.41 -11.36 7.40
CA MET A 109 -11.13 -11.45 6.13
C MET A 109 -12.57 -11.92 6.30
N LEU A 110 -12.84 -12.97 7.08
CA LEU A 110 -14.22 -13.45 7.31
C LEU A 110 -15.10 -12.38 7.96
N VAL A 111 -14.59 -11.61 8.92
CA VAL A 111 -15.32 -10.48 9.53
C VAL A 111 -15.58 -9.38 8.50
N ALA A 112 -14.55 -8.96 7.76
CA ALA A 112 -14.69 -7.91 6.74
C ALA A 112 -15.67 -8.30 5.62
N GLN A 113 -15.59 -9.53 5.11
CA GLN A 113 -16.47 -10.04 4.05
C GLN A 113 -17.91 -10.22 4.55
N SER A 114 -18.12 -10.72 5.77
CA SER A 114 -19.46 -10.82 6.38
C SER A 114 -20.09 -9.44 6.61
N PHE A 115 -19.28 -8.45 7.01
CA PHE A 115 -19.74 -7.07 7.15
C PHE A 115 -20.13 -6.45 5.80
N MET A 116 -19.28 -6.55 4.76
CA MET A 116 -19.62 -6.05 3.42
C MET A 116 -20.86 -6.74 2.82
N LEU A 117 -21.04 -8.04 3.10
CA LEU A 117 -22.25 -8.78 2.74
C LEU A 117 -23.50 -8.16 3.38
N VAL A 118 -23.53 -8.00 4.71
CA VAL A 118 -24.69 -7.43 5.42
C VAL A 118 -25.01 -6.03 4.93
N VAL A 119 -23.99 -5.18 4.76
CA VAL A 119 -24.17 -3.81 4.26
C VAL A 119 -24.64 -3.79 2.80
N SER A 120 -24.16 -4.69 1.94
CA SER A 120 -24.61 -4.78 0.54
C SER A 120 -26.02 -5.36 0.39
N VAL A 121 -26.42 -6.29 1.26
CA VAL A 121 -27.82 -6.75 1.33
C VAL A 121 -28.72 -5.59 1.77
N ALA A 122 -28.34 -4.83 2.79
CA ALA A 122 -29.10 -3.65 3.22
C ALA A 122 -29.21 -2.60 2.09
N LEU A 123 -28.10 -2.28 1.42
CA LEU A 123 -28.07 -1.39 0.24
C LEU A 123 -29.02 -1.87 -0.87
N ALA A 124 -28.96 -3.16 -1.23
CA ALA A 124 -29.81 -3.73 -2.27
C ALA A 124 -31.30 -3.70 -1.89
N LEU A 125 -31.65 -4.03 -0.63
CA LEU A 125 -33.02 -3.99 -0.13
C LEU A 125 -33.56 -2.55 -0.07
N THR A 126 -32.80 -1.58 0.45
CA THR A 126 -33.22 -0.16 0.50
C THR A 126 -33.39 0.42 -0.91
N ALA A 127 -32.57 0.00 -1.87
CA ALA A 127 -32.73 0.37 -3.28
C ALA A 127 -33.97 -0.28 -3.91
N TRP A 128 -34.25 -1.54 -3.58
CA TRP A 128 -35.42 -2.27 -4.09
C TRP A 128 -36.75 -1.74 -3.56
N THR A 129 -36.82 -1.32 -2.29
CA THR A 129 -38.02 -0.72 -1.69
C THR A 129 -38.25 0.74 -2.09
N GLY A 130 -37.39 1.33 -2.93
CA GLY A 130 -37.51 2.73 -3.35
C GLY A 130 -37.20 3.76 -2.26
N LEU A 131 -36.66 3.34 -1.11
CA LEU A 131 -36.33 4.22 0.03
C LEU A 131 -34.91 4.83 -0.07
N MET A 132 -34.26 4.72 -1.22
CA MET A 132 -32.88 5.18 -1.39
C MET A 132 -32.79 6.70 -1.48
N THR A 133 -32.01 7.30 -0.58
CA THR A 133 -31.66 8.73 -0.62
C THR A 133 -30.16 8.89 -0.93
N PRO A 134 -29.71 10.06 -1.41
CA PRO A 134 -28.28 10.31 -1.65
C PRO A 134 -27.41 10.01 -0.42
N TRP A 135 -27.81 10.48 0.75
CA TRP A 135 -27.06 10.25 1.99
C TRP A 135 -26.99 8.77 2.40
N LEU A 136 -28.08 8.00 2.21
CA LEU A 136 -28.04 6.55 2.45
C LEU A 136 -27.07 5.85 1.49
N LEU A 137 -27.06 6.22 0.21
CA LEU A 137 -26.14 5.65 -0.78
C LEU A 137 -24.67 5.98 -0.46
N LEU A 138 -24.39 7.21 -0.02
CA LEU A 138 -23.06 7.62 0.48
C LEU A 138 -22.68 6.84 1.76
N THR A 139 -23.60 6.64 2.70
CA THR A 139 -23.35 5.85 3.93
C THR A 139 -23.06 4.39 3.61
N PHE A 140 -23.86 3.74 2.77
CA PHE A 140 -23.64 2.34 2.39
C PHE A 140 -22.33 2.14 1.63
N THR A 141 -21.99 3.03 0.68
CA THR A 141 -20.70 2.96 -0.03
C THR A 141 -19.51 3.19 0.89
N PHE A 142 -19.61 4.12 1.85
CA PHE A 142 -18.62 4.33 2.90
C PHE A 142 -18.43 3.08 3.78
N LEU A 143 -19.51 2.48 4.27
CA LEU A 143 -19.45 1.27 5.10
C LEU A 143 -18.85 0.08 4.34
N ILE A 144 -19.19 -0.12 3.06
CA ILE A 144 -18.56 -1.15 2.22
C ILE A 144 -17.06 -0.85 2.04
N GLY A 145 -16.69 0.42 1.83
CA GLY A 145 -15.30 0.87 1.79
C GLY A 145 -14.53 0.60 3.09
N CYS A 146 -15.16 0.72 4.27
CA CYS A 146 -14.56 0.34 5.56
C CYS A 146 -14.23 -1.16 5.60
N GLY A 147 -15.14 -2.01 5.12
CA GLY A 147 -14.90 -3.45 4.99
C GLY A 147 -13.76 -3.77 4.01
N ALA A 148 -13.71 -3.07 2.86
CA ALA A 148 -12.64 -3.23 1.89
C ALA A 148 -11.27 -2.78 2.44
N ALA A 149 -11.22 -1.67 3.17
CA ALA A 149 -10.01 -1.16 3.82
C ALA A 149 -9.42 -2.14 4.85
N LEU A 150 -10.28 -2.89 5.57
CA LEU A 150 -9.88 -3.96 6.48
C LEU A 150 -9.47 -5.25 5.77
N ASN A 151 -10.19 -5.61 4.69
CA ASN A 151 -9.94 -6.82 3.91
C ASN A 151 -8.61 -6.77 3.13
N ASN A 152 -8.30 -5.65 2.49
CA ASN A 152 -7.23 -5.57 1.48
C ASN A 152 -5.82 -5.94 1.99
N PRO A 153 -5.34 -5.46 3.16
CA PRO A 153 -4.02 -5.87 3.68
C PRO A 153 -3.99 -7.35 4.05
N SER A 154 -5.05 -7.84 4.69
CA SER A 154 -5.20 -9.25 5.07
C SER A 154 -5.23 -10.18 3.86
N TRP A 155 -5.90 -9.76 2.77
CA TRP A 155 -5.90 -10.45 1.47
C TRP A 155 -4.48 -10.56 0.90
N GLN A 156 -3.77 -9.44 0.76
CA GLN A 156 -2.43 -9.44 0.16
C GLN A 156 -1.44 -10.28 0.97
N ALA A 157 -1.48 -10.22 2.30
CA ALA A 157 -0.65 -11.04 3.16
C ALA A 157 -0.99 -12.55 3.06
N SER A 158 -2.28 -12.89 2.90
CA SER A 158 -2.75 -14.27 2.82
C SER A 158 -2.31 -15.03 1.57
N VAL A 159 -1.95 -14.34 0.47
CA VAL A 159 -1.46 -15.00 -0.75
C VAL A 159 -0.23 -15.88 -0.46
N GLY A 160 0.68 -15.41 0.40
CA GLY A 160 1.87 -16.15 0.82
C GLY A 160 1.60 -17.39 1.67
N ASP A 161 0.40 -17.50 2.28
CA ASP A 161 0.00 -18.65 3.11
C ASP A 161 -0.66 -19.77 2.28
N MET A 162 -0.96 -19.50 0.99
CA MET A 162 -1.69 -20.42 0.10
C MET A 162 -0.81 -21.17 -0.90
N VAL A 163 0.43 -20.72 -1.10
CA VAL A 163 1.39 -21.30 -2.06
C VAL A 163 2.79 -21.41 -1.47
N PRO A 164 3.60 -22.41 -1.85
CA PRO A 164 5.02 -22.47 -1.49
C PRO A 164 5.79 -21.24 -1.98
N ARG A 165 6.90 -20.91 -1.31
CA ARG A 165 7.75 -19.76 -1.66
C ARG A 165 8.23 -19.76 -3.12
N ALA A 166 8.42 -20.93 -3.73
CA ALA A 166 8.82 -21.06 -5.13
C ALA A 166 7.72 -20.61 -6.12
N ASP A 167 6.45 -20.85 -5.80
CA ASP A 167 5.29 -20.50 -6.64
C ASP A 167 4.78 -19.08 -6.39
N LEU A 168 5.27 -18.41 -5.34
CA LEU A 168 4.79 -17.09 -4.90
C LEU A 168 4.89 -16.00 -6.00
N PRO A 169 5.97 -15.88 -6.80
CA PRO A 169 6.02 -14.88 -7.87
C PRO A 169 4.94 -15.09 -8.93
N ALA A 170 4.66 -16.34 -9.31
CA ALA A 170 3.59 -16.68 -10.24
C ALA A 170 2.20 -16.42 -9.63
N ALA A 171 2.01 -16.68 -8.33
CA ALA A 171 0.77 -16.39 -7.63
C ALA A 171 0.48 -14.88 -7.54
N VAL A 172 1.51 -14.06 -7.32
CA VAL A 172 1.39 -12.59 -7.37
C VAL A 172 1.06 -12.13 -8.80
N ALA A 173 1.71 -12.69 -9.83
CA ALA A 173 1.41 -12.36 -11.23
C ALA A 173 -0.05 -12.69 -11.62
N LEU A 174 -0.57 -13.86 -11.21
CA LEU A 174 -1.97 -14.24 -11.44
C LEU A 174 -2.96 -13.33 -10.69
N ASN A 175 -2.64 -12.90 -9.47
CA ASN A 175 -3.46 -11.91 -8.76
C ASN A 175 -3.51 -10.58 -9.51
N SER A 176 -2.35 -10.04 -9.91
CA SER A 176 -2.27 -8.81 -10.70
C SER A 176 -3.04 -8.91 -12.03
N MET A 177 -2.94 -10.05 -12.73
CA MET A 177 -3.71 -10.33 -13.95
C MET A 177 -5.22 -10.34 -13.68
N GLY A 178 -5.66 -10.96 -12.58
CA GLY A 178 -7.07 -10.99 -12.18
C GLY A 178 -7.64 -9.61 -11.84
N PHE A 179 -6.93 -8.80 -11.04
CA PHE A 179 -7.31 -7.41 -10.75
C PHE A 179 -7.38 -6.56 -12.03
N ASN A 180 -6.42 -6.72 -12.93
CA ASN A 180 -6.38 -6.03 -14.21
C ASN A 180 -7.58 -6.39 -15.10
N LEU A 181 -7.84 -7.69 -15.31
CA LEU A 181 -9.00 -8.17 -16.06
C LEU A 181 -10.31 -7.63 -15.48
N THR A 182 -10.45 -7.71 -14.16
CA THR A 182 -11.64 -7.21 -13.45
C THR A 182 -11.82 -5.71 -13.68
N ARG A 183 -10.75 -4.92 -13.63
CA ARG A 183 -10.85 -3.46 -13.82
C ARG A 183 -11.15 -3.04 -15.26
N SER A 184 -10.69 -3.77 -16.27
CA SER A 184 -11.04 -3.49 -17.68
C SER A 184 -12.48 -3.87 -18.03
N VAL A 185 -12.91 -5.06 -17.62
CA VAL A 185 -14.17 -5.66 -18.10
C VAL A 185 -15.32 -5.42 -17.11
N GLY A 186 -15.02 -5.36 -15.81
CA GLY A 186 -15.99 -5.19 -14.73
C GLY A 186 -16.88 -3.95 -14.88
N PRO A 187 -16.35 -2.76 -15.20
CA PRO A 187 -17.20 -1.58 -15.37
C PRO A 187 -18.14 -1.67 -16.57
N ALA A 188 -17.71 -2.29 -17.68
CA ALA A 188 -18.56 -2.50 -18.85
C ALA A 188 -19.69 -3.50 -18.56
N ILE A 189 -19.39 -4.60 -17.86
CA ILE A 189 -20.40 -5.55 -17.35
C ILE A 189 -21.35 -4.85 -16.37
N GLY A 190 -20.82 -4.03 -15.46
CA GLY A 190 -21.61 -3.23 -14.52
C GLY A 190 -22.56 -2.27 -15.22
N GLY A 191 -22.09 -1.51 -16.21
CA GLY A 191 -22.91 -0.58 -16.98
C GLY A 191 -24.00 -1.30 -17.78
N ALA A 192 -23.70 -2.46 -18.36
CA ALA A 192 -24.68 -3.30 -19.03
C ALA A 192 -25.75 -3.85 -18.06
N ILE A 193 -25.36 -4.33 -16.88
CA ILE A 193 -26.30 -4.78 -15.83
C ILE A 193 -27.18 -3.61 -15.38
N VAL A 194 -26.61 -2.44 -15.10
CA VAL A 194 -27.36 -1.26 -14.65
C VAL A 194 -28.30 -0.75 -15.74
N ALA A 195 -27.89 -0.80 -17.01
CA ALA A 195 -28.74 -0.42 -18.15
C ALA A 195 -29.90 -1.39 -18.39
N ALA A 196 -29.70 -2.70 -18.20
CA ALA A 196 -30.71 -3.73 -18.47
C ALA A 196 -31.64 -4.04 -17.27
N PHE A 197 -31.11 -3.98 -16.05
CA PHE A 197 -31.79 -4.45 -14.82
C PHE A 197 -31.76 -3.42 -13.67
N GLY A 198 -31.22 -2.22 -13.89
CA GLY A 198 -31.12 -1.16 -12.88
C GLY A 198 -30.02 -1.38 -11.82
N ALA A 199 -29.79 -0.36 -11.00
CA ALA A 199 -28.76 -0.38 -9.97
C ALA A 199 -29.02 -1.41 -8.85
N VAL A 200 -30.29 -1.76 -8.59
CA VAL A 200 -30.67 -2.79 -7.61
C VAL A 200 -30.03 -4.15 -7.94
N ALA A 201 -30.04 -4.54 -9.22
CA ALA A 201 -29.40 -5.78 -9.67
C ALA A 201 -27.88 -5.75 -9.46
N ALA A 202 -27.23 -4.60 -9.71
CA ALA A 202 -25.80 -4.43 -9.46
C ALA A 202 -25.45 -4.60 -7.97
N PHE A 203 -26.26 -4.06 -7.06
CA PHE A 203 -26.06 -4.22 -5.61
C PHE A 203 -26.30 -5.66 -5.15
N ALA A 204 -27.36 -6.32 -5.65
CA ALA A 204 -27.66 -7.72 -5.34
C ALA A 204 -26.56 -8.68 -5.84
N ILE A 205 -26.02 -8.47 -7.03
CA ILE A 205 -24.91 -9.25 -7.58
C ILE A 205 -23.66 -9.11 -6.71
N ASN A 206 -23.35 -7.91 -6.20
CA ASN A 206 -22.24 -7.75 -5.27
C ASN A 206 -22.47 -8.48 -3.95
N ALA A 207 -23.66 -8.37 -3.35
CA ALA A 207 -24.01 -9.09 -2.13
C ALA A 207 -23.81 -10.61 -2.30
N VAL A 208 -24.29 -11.20 -3.40
CA VAL A 208 -24.07 -12.62 -3.70
C VAL A 208 -22.59 -12.95 -3.92
N SER A 209 -21.81 -12.04 -4.50
CA SER A 209 -20.37 -12.25 -4.76
C SER A 209 -19.53 -12.41 -3.48
N TYR A 210 -19.96 -11.84 -2.34
CA TYR A 210 -19.28 -12.03 -1.05
C TYR A 210 -19.50 -13.44 -0.48
N LEU A 211 -20.67 -14.05 -0.70
CA LEU A 211 -20.95 -15.42 -0.25
C LEU A 211 -19.94 -16.43 -0.83
N THR A 212 -19.52 -16.23 -2.07
CA THR A 212 -18.53 -17.09 -2.75
C THR A 212 -17.21 -17.11 -2.01
N LEU A 213 -16.70 -15.94 -1.60
CA LEU A 213 -15.44 -15.82 -0.89
C LEU A 213 -15.56 -16.23 0.58
N ILE A 214 -16.64 -15.87 1.28
CA ILE A 214 -16.93 -16.34 2.64
C ILE A 214 -16.91 -17.87 2.70
N PHE A 215 -17.61 -18.55 1.79
CA PHE A 215 -17.70 -20.01 1.73
C PHE A 215 -16.33 -20.68 1.54
N VAL A 216 -15.47 -20.14 0.66
CA VAL A 216 -14.11 -20.67 0.48
C VAL A 216 -13.23 -20.40 1.71
N LEU A 217 -13.33 -19.20 2.31
CA LEU A 217 -12.61 -18.87 3.54
C LEU A 217 -13.06 -19.70 4.75
N LEU A 218 -14.34 -20.10 4.82
CA LEU A 218 -14.82 -21.04 5.85
C LEU A 218 -14.20 -22.43 5.69
N ARG A 219 -13.86 -22.86 4.47
CA ARG A 219 -13.20 -24.15 4.21
C ARG A 219 -11.68 -24.11 4.31
N TRP A 220 -11.05 -22.97 4.04
CA TRP A 220 -9.61 -22.81 4.19
C TRP A 220 -9.18 -22.89 5.66
N LYS A 221 -8.15 -23.68 5.97
CA LYS A 221 -7.46 -23.68 7.26
C LYS A 221 -6.01 -23.21 7.01
N PRO A 222 -5.65 -21.95 7.37
CA PRO A 222 -4.28 -21.48 7.26
C PRO A 222 -3.37 -22.27 8.22
N PRO A 223 -2.11 -22.55 7.86
CA PRO A 223 -1.12 -23.01 8.83
C PRO A 223 -0.95 -21.97 9.94
N ALA A 224 -0.68 -22.42 11.17
CA ALA A 224 -0.50 -21.51 12.30
C ALA A 224 0.77 -20.66 12.10
N SER A 225 0.63 -19.34 12.14
CA SER A 225 1.75 -18.41 11.99
C SER A 225 2.60 -18.37 13.26
N THR A 226 3.75 -19.05 13.25
CA THR A 226 4.75 -18.99 14.32
C THR A 226 5.52 -17.67 14.27
N SER A 227 4.90 -16.57 14.71
CA SER A 227 5.64 -15.34 15.00
C SER A 227 6.51 -15.58 16.23
N THR A 228 7.83 -15.65 16.03
CA THR A 228 8.82 -15.87 17.10
C THR A 228 9.19 -14.60 17.86
N LEU A 229 8.63 -13.45 17.47
CA LEU A 229 8.89 -12.15 18.09
C LEU A 229 7.60 -11.58 18.72
N PRO A 230 7.69 -10.98 19.93
CA PRO A 230 6.57 -10.27 20.54
C PRO A 230 6.09 -9.11 19.66
N PRO A 231 4.77 -8.95 19.45
CA PRO A 231 4.20 -7.80 18.77
C PRO A 231 4.73 -6.46 19.29
N GLU A 232 5.17 -5.57 18.38
CA GLU A 232 5.56 -4.21 18.77
C GLU A 232 4.28 -3.41 19.12
N PRO A 233 4.20 -2.73 20.29
CA PRO A 233 2.99 -2.03 20.70
C PRO A 233 2.55 -0.98 19.66
N LEU A 234 1.32 -1.15 19.20
CA LEU A 234 0.72 -0.47 18.03
C LEU A 234 0.94 1.06 18.04
N GLY A 235 0.74 1.72 19.18
CA GLY A 235 0.96 3.17 19.32
C GLY A 235 2.44 3.60 19.20
N LEU A 236 3.38 2.84 19.79
CA LEU A 236 4.82 3.14 19.68
C LEU A 236 5.36 2.87 18.27
N ALA A 237 4.83 1.83 17.62
CA ALA A 237 5.09 1.53 16.21
C ALA A 237 4.63 2.67 15.27
N ILE A 238 3.43 3.22 15.50
CA ILE A 238 2.88 4.35 14.74
C ILE A 238 3.72 5.62 14.94
N ILE A 239 4.01 6.00 16.21
CA ILE A 239 4.76 7.23 16.52
C ILE A 239 6.19 7.19 15.99
N SER A 240 6.87 6.04 16.04
CA SER A 240 8.20 5.87 15.46
C SER A 240 8.17 5.93 13.93
N GLY A 241 7.12 5.37 13.29
CA GLY A 241 6.87 5.53 11.86
C GLY A 241 6.70 6.99 11.44
N LEU A 242 5.75 7.72 12.04
CA LEU A 242 5.51 9.13 11.71
C LEU A 242 6.78 9.98 11.88
N ARG A 243 7.55 9.77 12.95
CA ARG A 243 8.81 10.47 13.19
C ARG A 243 9.83 10.22 12.08
N TYR A 244 10.00 8.97 11.66
CA TYR A 244 10.92 8.60 10.58
C TYR A 244 10.57 9.35 9.28
N MET A 245 9.29 9.43 8.94
CA MET A 245 8.82 10.13 7.74
C MET A 245 8.93 11.65 7.83
N ALA A 246 8.53 12.25 8.95
CA ALA A 246 8.67 13.69 9.18
C ALA A 246 10.14 14.16 9.20
N MET A 247 11.09 13.23 9.32
CA MET A 247 12.53 13.48 9.27
C MET A 247 13.20 12.92 7.99
N SER A 248 12.42 12.44 7.01
CA SER A 248 12.92 11.89 5.74
C SER A 248 12.39 12.69 4.54
N PRO A 249 13.18 13.67 4.02
CA PRO A 249 12.76 14.53 2.92
C PRO A 249 12.38 13.78 1.64
N ASN A 250 12.95 12.59 1.42
CA ASN A 250 12.63 11.76 0.27
C ASN A 250 11.20 11.19 0.35
N ILE A 251 10.72 10.81 1.53
CA ILE A 251 9.37 10.28 1.67
C ILE A 251 8.34 11.42 1.65
N GLU A 252 8.63 12.54 2.31
CA GLU A 252 7.77 13.75 2.29
C GLU A 252 7.41 14.17 0.85
N LYS A 253 8.39 14.23 -0.06
CA LYS A 253 8.17 14.53 -1.48
C LYS A 253 7.22 13.55 -2.15
N VAL A 254 7.35 12.25 -1.89
CA VAL A 254 6.48 11.22 -2.48
C VAL A 254 5.07 11.27 -1.88
N LEU A 255 4.93 11.56 -0.58
CA LEU A 255 3.63 11.78 0.06
C LEU A 255 2.90 12.98 -0.55
N LEU A 256 3.58 14.13 -0.70
CA LEU A 256 3.02 15.33 -1.32
C LEU A 256 2.64 15.07 -2.79
N ARG A 257 3.52 14.45 -3.57
CA ARG A 257 3.27 14.16 -4.98
C ARG A 257 2.15 13.13 -5.18
N GLY A 258 2.05 12.13 -4.30
CA GLY A 258 0.94 11.17 -4.26
C GLY A 258 -0.39 11.82 -3.86
N PHE A 259 -0.38 12.74 -2.89
CA PHE A 259 -1.55 13.55 -2.52
C PHE A 259 -2.02 14.43 -3.68
N VAL A 260 -1.13 15.24 -4.28
CA VAL A 260 -1.45 16.14 -5.40
C VAL A 260 -1.92 15.36 -6.62
N PHE A 261 -1.30 14.22 -6.93
CA PHE A 261 -1.76 13.33 -7.99
C PHE A 261 -3.16 12.79 -7.66
N GLY A 262 -3.38 12.19 -6.50
CA GLY A 262 -4.70 11.70 -6.06
C GLY A 262 -5.78 12.79 -6.10
N PHE A 263 -5.46 14.00 -5.64
CA PHE A 263 -6.34 15.15 -5.61
C PHE A 263 -6.74 15.64 -7.00
N ALA A 264 -5.79 15.84 -7.91
CA ALA A 264 -6.11 16.38 -9.24
C ALA A 264 -6.76 15.32 -10.14
N VAL A 265 -6.21 14.11 -10.13
CA VAL A 265 -6.49 13.05 -11.12
C VAL A 265 -7.81 12.32 -10.85
N ILE A 266 -8.30 12.31 -9.61
CA ILE A 266 -9.59 11.70 -9.27
C ILE A 266 -10.79 12.39 -9.94
N SER A 267 -10.65 13.67 -10.31
CA SER A 267 -11.67 14.47 -11.03
C SER A 267 -12.30 13.71 -12.19
N VAL A 268 -11.47 13.11 -13.05
CA VAL A 268 -11.92 12.35 -14.23
C VAL A 268 -12.79 11.16 -13.87
N VAL A 269 -12.52 10.43 -12.77
CA VAL A 269 -13.31 9.26 -12.38
C VAL A 269 -14.55 9.65 -11.57
N ALA A 270 -14.43 10.66 -10.69
CA ALA A 270 -15.52 11.16 -9.87
C ALA A 270 -16.60 11.87 -10.68
N LEU A 271 -16.21 12.64 -11.71
CA LEU A 271 -17.13 13.35 -12.60
C LEU A 271 -17.56 12.51 -13.82
N LEU A 272 -16.99 11.32 -14.06
CA LEU A 272 -17.31 10.49 -15.23
C LEU A 272 -18.82 10.19 -15.42
N PRO A 273 -19.64 9.95 -14.36
CA PRO A 273 -21.08 9.78 -14.53
C PRO A 273 -21.75 11.05 -15.06
N LEU A 274 -21.34 12.23 -14.58
CA LEU A 274 -21.84 13.54 -15.03
C LEU A 274 -21.38 13.84 -16.46
N VAL A 275 -20.11 13.58 -16.79
CA VAL A 275 -19.60 13.70 -18.17
C VAL A 275 -20.41 12.80 -19.12
N THR A 276 -20.74 11.58 -18.70
CA THR A 276 -21.55 10.69 -19.54
C THR A 276 -22.96 11.23 -19.74
N ARG A 277 -23.62 11.70 -18.68
CA ARG A 277 -25.01 12.18 -18.70
C ARG A 277 -25.15 13.54 -19.39
N ASP A 278 -24.31 14.50 -19.02
CA ASP A 278 -24.48 15.93 -19.28
C ASP A 278 -23.68 16.42 -20.49
N LEU A 279 -22.49 15.87 -20.75
CA LEU A 279 -21.64 16.24 -21.91
C LEU A 279 -21.84 15.31 -23.13
N LEU A 280 -22.06 14.01 -22.90
CA LEU A 280 -22.21 13.01 -23.98
C LEU A 280 -23.64 12.53 -24.22
N GLY A 281 -24.62 12.94 -23.40
CA GLY A 281 -26.02 12.53 -23.52
C GLY A 281 -26.26 11.01 -23.39
N GLY A 282 -25.34 10.29 -22.76
CA GLY A 282 -25.32 8.83 -22.68
C GLY A 282 -25.91 8.27 -21.39
N GLY A 283 -26.30 6.99 -21.43
CA GLY A 283 -26.80 6.24 -20.28
C GLY A 283 -25.74 5.36 -19.58
N ALA A 284 -26.20 4.55 -18.62
CA ALA A 284 -25.37 3.65 -17.80
C ALA A 284 -24.43 2.73 -18.60
N LEU A 285 -24.87 2.28 -19.79
CA LEU A 285 -24.05 1.44 -20.67
C LEU A 285 -22.83 2.22 -21.18
N LEU A 286 -23.01 3.46 -21.64
CA LEU A 286 -21.88 4.29 -22.09
C LEU A 286 -20.94 4.60 -20.92
N TYR A 287 -21.49 4.92 -19.75
CA TYR A 287 -20.69 5.14 -18.54
C TYR A 287 -19.82 3.92 -18.20
N GLY A 288 -20.40 2.71 -18.22
CA GLY A 288 -19.67 1.47 -18.00
C GLY A 288 -18.61 1.17 -19.07
N VAL A 289 -18.88 1.44 -20.34
CA VAL A 289 -17.92 1.30 -21.44
C VAL A 289 -16.75 2.29 -21.29
N LEU A 290 -17.03 3.56 -20.99
CA LEU A 290 -16.01 4.59 -20.77
C LEU A 290 -15.14 4.28 -19.54
N PHE A 291 -15.74 3.84 -18.43
CA PHE A 291 -14.99 3.44 -17.24
C PHE A 291 -14.22 2.12 -17.47
N GLY A 292 -14.75 1.23 -18.31
CA GLY A 292 -14.04 0.04 -18.81
C GLY A 292 -12.83 0.41 -19.67
N ALA A 293 -12.93 1.46 -20.50
CA ALA A 293 -11.82 1.99 -21.29
C ALA A 293 -10.69 2.51 -20.39
N PHE A 294 -11.04 3.26 -19.33
CA PHE A 294 -10.08 3.64 -18.28
C PHE A 294 -9.41 2.41 -17.65
N GLY A 295 -10.17 1.36 -17.34
CA GLY A 295 -9.64 0.09 -16.87
C GLY A 295 -8.69 -0.59 -17.86
N ALA A 296 -9.06 -0.68 -19.14
CA ALA A 296 -8.25 -1.28 -20.20
C ALA A 296 -6.93 -0.56 -20.42
N GLY A 297 -6.97 0.78 -20.48
CA GLY A 297 -5.78 1.62 -20.51
C GLY A 297 -4.87 1.39 -19.31
N ALA A 298 -5.46 1.24 -18.12
CA ALA A 298 -4.73 0.96 -16.90
C ALA A 298 -3.98 -0.39 -16.93
N VAL A 299 -4.54 -1.41 -17.59
CA VAL A 299 -3.84 -2.68 -17.83
C VAL A 299 -2.68 -2.51 -18.81
N GLY A 300 -2.88 -1.75 -19.90
CA GLY A 300 -1.80 -1.39 -20.83
C GLY A 300 -0.65 -0.66 -20.13
N GLY A 301 -0.97 0.31 -19.27
CA GLY A 301 0.00 1.04 -18.45
C GLY A 301 0.80 0.13 -17.51
N ALA A 302 0.16 -0.91 -16.94
CA ALA A 302 0.87 -1.90 -16.12
C ALA A 302 1.97 -2.62 -16.91
N PHE A 303 1.68 -3.09 -18.13
CA PHE A 303 2.66 -3.76 -18.99
C PHE A 303 3.81 -2.83 -19.43
N VAL A 304 3.50 -1.59 -19.83
CA VAL A 304 4.50 -0.62 -20.28
C VAL A 304 5.37 -0.09 -19.12
N SER A 305 4.86 -0.10 -17.88
CA SER A 305 5.55 0.46 -16.70
C SER A 305 6.97 -0.09 -16.48
N GLY A 306 7.23 -1.37 -16.80
CA GLY A 306 8.55 -1.98 -16.67
C GLY A 306 9.57 -1.36 -17.62
N THR A 307 9.25 -1.35 -18.92
CA THR A 307 10.09 -0.77 -19.98
C THR A 307 10.31 0.73 -19.77
N LEU A 308 9.28 1.45 -19.32
CA LEU A 308 9.38 2.89 -19.09
C LEU A 308 10.36 3.22 -17.94
N ARG A 309 10.35 2.43 -16.85
CA ARG A 309 11.30 2.55 -15.73
C ARG A 309 12.76 2.23 -16.08
N GLN A 310 13.00 1.46 -17.14
CA GLN A 310 14.37 1.19 -17.62
C GLN A 310 14.92 2.32 -18.50
N ARG A 311 14.04 3.13 -19.13
CA ARG A 311 14.43 4.17 -20.11
C ARG A 311 14.34 5.59 -19.57
N LEU A 312 13.46 5.85 -18.61
CA LEU A 312 13.20 7.19 -18.06
C LEU A 312 13.44 7.23 -16.55
N SER A 313 13.89 8.39 -16.05
CA SER A 313 14.03 8.61 -14.61
C SER A 313 12.67 8.68 -13.92
N THR A 314 12.63 8.39 -12.62
CA THR A 314 11.45 8.48 -11.76
C THR A 314 10.67 9.79 -11.93
N GLU A 315 11.40 10.89 -12.02
CA GLU A 315 10.84 12.24 -12.15
C GLU A 315 10.30 12.52 -13.57
N TRP A 316 10.88 11.94 -14.62
CA TRP A 316 10.31 12.01 -15.97
C TRP A 316 9.00 11.22 -16.10
N ILE A 317 8.95 10.02 -15.50
CA ILE A 317 7.74 9.18 -15.50
C ILE A 317 6.58 9.88 -14.79
N ALA A 318 6.84 10.51 -13.63
CA ALA A 318 5.83 11.26 -12.91
C ALA A 318 5.34 12.48 -13.70
N ARG A 319 6.25 13.31 -14.25
CA ARG A 319 5.87 14.48 -15.07
C ARG A 319 5.06 14.09 -16.30
N LEU A 320 5.48 13.07 -17.05
CA LEU A 320 4.74 12.58 -18.21
C LEU A 320 3.36 12.05 -17.81
N SER A 321 3.25 11.36 -16.66
CA SER A 321 1.95 10.88 -16.17
C SER A 321 1.02 12.04 -15.80
N PHE A 322 1.53 13.10 -15.16
CA PHE A 322 0.74 14.31 -14.87
C PHE A 322 0.30 15.03 -16.16
N THR A 323 1.21 15.28 -17.11
CA THR A 323 0.87 16.05 -18.32
C THR A 323 0.00 15.27 -19.31
N SER A 324 0.24 13.97 -19.50
CA SER A 324 -0.63 13.13 -20.33
C SER A 324 -2.03 12.93 -19.72
N PHE A 325 -2.15 12.88 -18.39
CA PHE A 325 -3.47 12.85 -17.74
C PHE A 325 -4.16 14.22 -17.83
N ALA A 326 -3.42 15.35 -17.70
CA ALA A 326 -3.97 16.69 -17.90
C ALA A 326 -4.54 16.86 -19.32
N LEU A 327 -3.81 16.42 -20.34
CA LEU A 327 -4.28 16.40 -21.73
C LEU A 327 -5.52 15.51 -21.89
N SER A 328 -5.54 14.34 -21.24
CA SER A 328 -6.70 13.44 -21.25
C SER A 328 -7.93 14.11 -20.63
N ALA A 329 -7.79 14.79 -19.49
CA ALA A 329 -8.87 15.55 -18.86
C ALA A 329 -9.36 16.71 -19.73
N LEU A 330 -8.47 17.44 -20.40
CA LEU A 330 -8.83 18.50 -21.35
C LEU A 330 -9.63 17.95 -22.55
N ILE A 331 -9.22 16.81 -23.10
CA ILE A 331 -9.94 16.15 -24.20
C ILE A 331 -11.34 15.72 -23.74
N ILE A 332 -11.47 15.15 -22.54
CA ILE A 332 -12.76 14.75 -21.97
C ILE A 332 -13.68 15.96 -21.71
N ALA A 333 -13.12 17.09 -21.27
CA ALA A 333 -13.89 18.32 -21.02
C ALA A 333 -14.40 18.98 -22.31
N LEU A 334 -13.63 18.92 -23.41
CA LEU A 334 -13.90 19.65 -24.64
C LEU A 334 -14.52 18.79 -25.75
N SER A 335 -14.56 17.45 -25.61
CA SER A 335 -15.01 16.56 -26.68
C SER A 335 -16.49 16.20 -26.60
N PRO A 336 -17.29 16.50 -27.64
CA PRO A 336 -18.63 15.94 -27.80
C PRO A 336 -18.62 14.52 -28.41
N TRP A 337 -17.46 13.93 -28.69
CA TRP A 337 -17.34 12.65 -29.43
C TRP A 337 -16.98 11.48 -28.48
N PRO A 338 -17.87 10.49 -28.25
CA PRO A 338 -17.61 9.38 -27.33
C PRO A 338 -16.33 8.60 -27.61
N TRP A 339 -15.94 8.46 -28.88
CA TRP A 339 -14.71 7.78 -29.29
C TRP A 339 -13.43 8.49 -28.85
N LEU A 340 -13.44 9.83 -28.79
CA LEU A 340 -12.29 10.62 -28.34
C LEU A 340 -12.20 10.60 -26.81
N THR A 341 -13.34 10.64 -26.11
CA THR A 341 -13.42 10.40 -24.67
C THR A 341 -12.92 9.01 -24.29
N PHE A 342 -13.28 7.98 -25.08
CA PHE A 342 -12.82 6.60 -24.90
C PHE A 342 -11.28 6.48 -24.98
N THR A 343 -10.66 7.05 -26.01
CA THR A 343 -9.19 7.00 -26.16
C THR A 343 -8.47 7.84 -25.10
N ALA A 344 -9.00 9.02 -24.74
CA ALA A 344 -8.49 9.83 -23.63
C ALA A 344 -8.56 9.09 -22.29
N LEU A 345 -9.65 8.38 -22.00
CA LEU A 345 -9.76 7.57 -20.79
C LEU A 345 -8.79 6.39 -20.77
N MET A 346 -8.51 5.76 -21.92
CA MET A 346 -7.44 4.75 -21.99
C MET A 346 -6.06 5.33 -21.65
N VAL A 347 -5.72 6.51 -22.20
CA VAL A 347 -4.44 7.18 -21.89
C VAL A 347 -4.38 7.58 -20.42
N GLY A 348 -5.44 8.19 -19.88
CA GLY A 348 -5.55 8.54 -18.47
C GLY A 348 -5.41 7.31 -17.55
N GLY A 349 -6.11 6.21 -17.86
CA GLY A 349 -6.01 4.96 -17.12
C GLY A 349 -4.59 4.38 -17.08
N ALA A 350 -3.86 4.45 -18.21
CA ALA A 350 -2.46 4.03 -18.28
C ALA A 350 -1.58 4.91 -17.36
N CYS A 351 -1.71 6.23 -17.47
CA CYS A 351 -0.98 7.21 -16.64
C CYS A 351 -1.26 7.05 -15.14
N TRP A 352 -2.52 6.76 -14.76
CA TRP A 352 -2.92 6.46 -13.38
C TRP A 352 -2.09 5.31 -12.79
N VAL A 353 -1.97 4.19 -13.51
CA VAL A 353 -1.22 3.02 -13.04
C VAL A 353 0.26 3.27 -13.02
N ILE A 354 0.80 3.89 -14.07
CA ILE A 354 2.22 4.19 -14.16
C ILE A 354 2.65 5.08 -12.99
N ALA A 355 1.91 6.16 -12.70
CA ALA A 355 2.19 7.05 -11.57
C ALA A 355 2.06 6.36 -10.22
N LEU A 356 0.92 5.72 -9.92
CA LEU A 356 0.69 5.10 -8.61
C LEU A 356 1.61 3.91 -8.34
N SER A 357 1.92 3.10 -9.37
CA SER A 357 2.95 2.05 -9.28
C SER A 357 4.32 2.67 -9.00
N MET A 358 4.66 3.78 -9.66
CA MET A 358 5.94 4.43 -9.48
C MET A 358 6.12 5.04 -8.08
N PHE A 359 5.12 5.76 -7.57
CA PHE A 359 5.16 6.30 -6.21
C PHE A 359 5.26 5.18 -5.18
N ASN A 360 4.47 4.11 -5.32
CA ASN A 360 4.49 2.95 -4.43
C ASN A 360 5.87 2.28 -4.37
N ILE A 361 6.50 2.04 -5.53
CA ILE A 361 7.88 1.51 -5.61
C ILE A 361 8.89 2.50 -5.02
N THR A 362 8.75 3.80 -5.28
CA THR A 362 9.66 4.82 -4.75
C THR A 362 9.60 4.89 -3.22
N VAL A 363 8.42 4.75 -2.61
CA VAL A 363 8.27 4.61 -1.15
C VAL A 363 8.96 3.35 -0.65
N GLN A 364 8.75 2.19 -1.30
CA GLN A 364 9.38 0.94 -0.90
C GLN A 364 10.91 1.01 -0.95
N MET A 365 11.48 1.58 -2.02
CA MET A 365 12.93 1.69 -2.21
C MET A 365 13.57 2.81 -1.37
N SER A 366 12.82 3.84 -0.99
CA SER A 366 13.30 4.95 -0.14
C SER A 366 13.11 4.70 1.36
N THR A 367 12.68 3.50 1.76
CA THR A 367 12.33 3.17 3.15
C THR A 367 12.98 1.87 3.62
N PRO A 368 13.70 1.86 4.76
CA PRO A 368 14.26 0.64 5.35
C PRO A 368 13.18 -0.42 5.64
N ARG A 369 13.57 -1.69 5.50
CA ARG A 369 12.67 -2.86 5.60
C ARG A 369 11.88 -2.95 6.91
N TRP A 370 12.39 -2.37 8.01
CA TRP A 370 11.74 -2.34 9.32
C TRP A 370 10.60 -1.32 9.47
N VAL A 371 10.51 -0.33 8.56
CA VAL A 371 9.49 0.74 8.59
C VAL A 371 8.70 0.87 7.27
N VAL A 372 9.06 0.08 6.24
CA VAL A 372 8.45 0.11 4.89
C VAL A 372 6.92 -0.02 4.88
N GLY A 373 6.34 -0.91 5.69
CA GLY A 373 4.87 -1.07 5.77
C GLY A 373 4.16 0.17 6.32
N ARG A 374 4.79 0.90 7.24
CA ARG A 374 4.27 2.14 7.84
C ARG A 374 4.35 3.30 6.84
N ALA A 375 5.45 3.38 6.10
CA ALA A 375 5.58 4.35 5.01
C ALA A 375 4.59 4.09 3.87
N LEU A 376 4.35 2.82 3.53
CA LEU A 376 3.35 2.44 2.54
C LEU A 376 1.92 2.82 2.99
N SER A 377 1.60 2.61 4.27
CA SER A 377 0.31 2.99 4.84
C SER A 377 0.08 4.51 4.83
N LEU A 378 1.11 5.31 5.16
CA LEU A 378 1.00 6.78 5.09
C LEU A 378 1.00 7.32 3.66
N TYR A 379 1.68 6.65 2.72
CA TYR A 379 1.54 6.93 1.30
C TYR A 379 0.13 6.65 0.79
N GLN A 380 -0.49 5.54 1.21
CA GLN A 380 -1.89 5.26 0.91
C GLN A 380 -2.81 6.29 1.56
N MET A 381 -2.59 6.66 2.83
CA MET A 381 -3.32 7.73 3.50
C MET A 381 -3.27 9.05 2.72
N ALA A 382 -2.07 9.51 2.35
CA ALA A 382 -1.90 10.75 1.58
C ALA A 382 -2.56 10.67 0.19
N THR A 383 -2.38 9.56 -0.53
CA THR A 383 -2.90 9.40 -1.89
C THR A 383 -4.43 9.25 -1.92
N PHE A 384 -5.01 8.40 -1.07
CA PHE A 384 -6.47 8.24 -0.96
C PHE A 384 -7.14 9.43 -0.27
N GLY A 385 -6.45 10.13 0.63
CA GLY A 385 -6.92 11.39 1.20
C GLY A 385 -6.96 12.51 0.16
N GLY A 386 -5.96 12.58 -0.72
CA GLY A 386 -6.00 13.39 -1.93
C GLY A 386 -7.23 13.04 -2.79
N MET A 387 -7.47 11.76 -3.08
CA MET A 387 -8.64 11.32 -3.85
C MET A 387 -9.99 11.66 -3.20
N ALA A 388 -10.11 11.54 -1.87
CA ALA A 388 -11.36 11.87 -1.17
C ALA A 388 -11.62 13.39 -1.15
N LEU A 389 -10.60 14.20 -0.83
CA LEU A 389 -10.71 15.66 -0.86
C LEU A 389 -10.90 16.19 -2.28
N GLY A 390 -10.21 15.61 -3.26
CA GLY A 390 -10.34 15.97 -4.67
C GLY A 390 -11.72 15.63 -5.22
N SER A 391 -12.26 14.45 -4.92
CA SER A 391 -13.61 14.09 -5.34
C SER A 391 -14.65 15.08 -4.82
N TRP A 392 -14.54 15.51 -3.56
CA TRP A 392 -15.41 16.54 -2.98
C TRP A 392 -15.22 17.92 -3.65
N ILE A 393 -13.98 18.42 -3.73
CA ILE A 393 -13.70 19.77 -4.27
C ILE A 393 -14.01 19.88 -5.76
N TRP A 394 -13.76 18.84 -6.56
CA TRP A 394 -14.14 18.81 -7.97
C TRP A 394 -15.65 18.61 -8.16
N GLY A 395 -16.34 17.96 -7.22
CA GLY A 395 -17.80 17.91 -7.15
C GLY A 395 -18.42 19.30 -6.99
N LEU A 396 -17.98 20.05 -5.97
CA LEU A 396 -18.37 21.45 -5.76
C LEU A 396 -18.04 22.35 -6.96
N ALA A 397 -16.86 22.18 -7.57
CA ALA A 397 -16.49 22.92 -8.78
C ALA A 397 -17.41 22.59 -9.98
N ALA A 398 -17.80 21.33 -10.14
CA ALA A 398 -18.72 20.90 -11.19
C ALA A 398 -20.16 21.36 -10.94
N GLU A 399 -20.58 21.49 -9.68
CA GLU A 399 -21.88 22.05 -9.31
C GLU A 399 -21.96 23.57 -9.56
N ALA A 400 -20.87 24.30 -9.28
CA ALA A 400 -20.83 25.75 -9.46
C ALA A 400 -20.57 26.20 -10.92
N TYR A 401 -19.77 25.45 -11.68
CA TYR A 401 -19.26 25.88 -12.99
C TYR A 401 -19.43 24.87 -14.13
N GLY A 402 -20.03 23.70 -13.87
CA GLY A 402 -20.15 22.62 -14.85
C GLY A 402 -18.98 21.62 -14.84
N PRO A 403 -19.22 20.36 -15.24
CA PRO A 403 -18.21 19.30 -15.19
C PRO A 403 -17.05 19.52 -16.16
N ASP A 404 -17.27 20.23 -17.27
CA ASP A 404 -16.24 20.64 -18.23
C ASP A 404 -15.26 21.64 -17.62
N THR A 405 -15.75 22.69 -16.98
CA THR A 405 -14.90 23.71 -16.34
C THR A 405 -14.14 23.11 -15.15
N ALA A 406 -14.79 22.24 -14.37
CA ALA A 406 -14.13 21.50 -13.29
C ALA A 406 -12.97 20.63 -13.79
N LEU A 407 -13.13 19.94 -14.93
CA LEU A 407 -12.05 19.14 -15.54
C LEU A 407 -10.92 20.00 -16.13
N GLN A 408 -11.24 21.16 -16.72
CA GLN A 408 -10.23 22.11 -17.20
C GLN A 408 -9.40 22.67 -16.04
N LEU A 409 -10.04 23.08 -14.94
CA LEU A 409 -9.36 23.51 -13.71
C LEU A 409 -8.52 22.37 -13.10
N ALA A 410 -9.03 21.14 -13.08
CA ALA A 410 -8.28 19.98 -12.62
C ALA A 410 -7.03 19.72 -13.48
N ALA A 411 -7.12 19.88 -14.81
CA ALA A 411 -5.97 19.76 -15.70
C ALA A 411 -4.90 20.83 -15.43
N LEU A 412 -5.27 22.07 -15.09
CA LEU A 412 -4.32 23.09 -14.63
C LEU A 412 -3.61 22.67 -13.33
N VAL A 413 -4.33 22.08 -12.37
CA VAL A 413 -3.73 21.53 -11.14
C VAL A 413 -2.81 20.34 -11.45
N MET A 414 -3.12 19.50 -12.44
CA MET A 414 -2.23 18.43 -12.90
C MET A 414 -0.94 18.98 -13.54
N ILE A 415 -1.03 20.05 -14.33
CA ILE A 415 0.14 20.74 -14.90
C ILE A 415 0.98 21.36 -13.79
N GLY A 416 0.37 22.05 -12.82
CA GLY A 416 1.06 22.51 -11.60
C GLY A 416 1.71 21.36 -10.84
N GLY A 417 1.02 20.22 -10.75
CA GLY A 417 1.53 18.96 -10.23
C GLY A 417 2.80 18.49 -10.94
N ALA A 418 2.86 18.55 -12.28
CA ALA A 418 4.07 18.29 -13.05
C ALA A 418 5.20 19.29 -12.73
N LEU A 419 4.88 20.60 -12.69
CA LEU A 419 5.84 21.69 -12.45
C LEU A 419 6.51 21.61 -11.07
N LEU A 420 5.82 21.12 -10.02
CA LEU A 420 6.44 20.84 -8.71
C LEU A 420 7.68 19.92 -8.83
N GLY A 421 7.70 19.06 -9.84
CA GLY A 421 8.79 18.14 -10.15
C GLY A 421 10.04 18.77 -10.77
N LEU A 422 9.98 20.04 -11.19
CA LEU A 422 11.14 20.81 -11.66
C LEU A 422 11.92 21.48 -10.52
N GLY A 423 11.29 21.63 -9.35
CA GLY A 423 11.86 22.32 -8.19
C GLY A 423 12.30 21.37 -7.07
N ARG A 424 12.32 21.90 -5.84
CA ARG A 424 12.72 21.18 -4.61
C ARG A 424 11.97 19.88 -4.32
N PHE A 425 10.83 19.65 -4.98
CA PHE A 425 9.98 18.45 -4.82
C PHE A 425 10.18 17.37 -5.89
N ALA A 426 11.21 17.49 -6.75
CA ALA A 426 11.64 16.42 -7.64
C ALA A 426 11.81 15.08 -6.89
N LEU A 427 11.23 14.01 -7.42
CA LEU A 427 11.26 12.68 -6.83
C LEU A 427 12.70 12.14 -6.75
N PRO A 428 13.07 11.43 -5.67
CA PRO A 428 14.39 10.83 -5.54
C PRO A 428 14.60 9.77 -6.63
N ALA A 429 15.83 9.68 -7.14
CA ALA A 429 16.23 8.60 -8.03
C ALA A 429 16.24 7.26 -7.29
N LEU A 430 15.69 6.21 -7.91
CA LEU A 430 15.60 4.85 -7.35
C LEU A 430 16.93 4.26 -6.88
N ALA A 431 18.05 4.74 -7.42
CA ALA A 431 19.40 4.23 -7.15
C ALA A 431 20.17 5.01 -6.08
N SER A 432 19.55 5.95 -5.36
CA SER A 432 20.29 6.96 -4.61
C SER A 432 20.90 6.52 -3.26
N LEU A 433 20.28 5.60 -2.51
CA LEU A 433 20.80 5.13 -1.22
C LEU A 433 20.55 3.62 -1.01
N ASN A 434 21.57 2.89 -0.55
CA ASN A 434 21.40 1.50 -0.10
C ASN A 434 20.85 1.47 1.34
N LEU A 435 19.55 1.19 1.47
CA LEU A 435 18.83 1.16 2.75
C LEU A 435 18.69 -0.25 3.36
N ASP A 436 19.42 -1.26 2.84
CA ASP A 436 19.48 -2.57 3.48
C ASP A 436 20.25 -2.50 4.83
N PRO A 437 19.87 -3.34 5.80
CA PRO A 437 20.48 -3.34 7.12
C PRO A 437 21.94 -3.83 7.05
N LEU A 438 22.85 -3.05 7.65
CA LEU A 438 24.29 -3.30 7.61
C LEU A 438 24.69 -4.63 8.28
N ASN A 439 23.92 -5.08 9.29
CA ASN A 439 24.12 -6.34 10.03
C ASN A 439 25.54 -6.61 10.59
N ARG A 440 26.41 -5.60 10.66
CA ARG A 440 27.77 -5.70 11.24
C ARG A 440 27.80 -5.62 12.77
N TRP A 441 26.73 -5.14 13.41
CA TRP A 441 26.69 -4.96 14.86
C TRP A 441 26.37 -6.27 15.58
N ARG A 442 27.23 -6.65 16.53
CA ARG A 442 26.95 -7.69 17.52
C ARG A 442 26.63 -7.02 18.86
N GLU A 443 25.74 -7.63 19.63
CA GLU A 443 25.45 -7.15 20.97
C GLU A 443 26.70 -7.27 21.85
N PRO A 444 27.16 -6.18 22.49
CA PRO A 444 28.34 -6.24 23.34
C PRO A 444 28.05 -7.09 24.58
N HIS A 445 29.04 -7.83 25.06
CA HIS A 445 28.94 -8.44 26.38
C HIS A 445 28.80 -7.35 27.44
N LEU A 446 27.92 -7.57 28.40
CA LEU A 446 27.61 -6.63 29.48
C LEU A 446 27.62 -7.39 30.80
N GLU A 447 28.35 -6.85 31.76
CA GLU A 447 28.54 -7.41 33.11
C GLU A 447 27.30 -7.23 34.01
N LEU A 448 26.40 -6.31 33.64
CA LEU A 448 25.11 -6.13 34.30
C LEU A 448 24.05 -7.03 33.66
N ASP A 449 23.22 -7.67 34.47
CA ASP A 449 22.02 -8.34 34.00
C ASP A 449 20.92 -7.32 33.68
N ILE A 450 20.68 -7.11 32.39
CA ILE A 450 19.71 -6.11 31.90
C ILE A 450 18.61 -6.77 31.09
N THR A 451 17.37 -6.47 31.46
CA THR A 451 16.21 -6.92 30.70
C THR A 451 16.05 -6.08 29.42
N PRO A 452 15.36 -6.59 28.39
CA PRO A 452 15.03 -5.81 27.20
C PRO A 452 14.28 -4.48 27.49
N ARG A 453 13.66 -4.35 28.66
CA ARG A 453 12.92 -3.16 29.11
C ARG A 453 13.76 -2.20 29.97
N SER A 454 14.95 -2.59 30.42
CA SER A 454 15.81 -1.73 31.24
C SER A 454 16.19 -0.44 30.51
N GLY A 455 16.10 0.70 31.20
CA GLY A 455 16.44 2.03 30.67
C GLY A 455 15.97 3.17 31.60
N PRO A 456 16.18 4.44 31.23
CA PRO A 456 16.76 4.92 29.98
C PRO A 456 18.24 4.56 29.80
N VAL A 457 18.66 4.39 28.54
CA VAL A 457 20.06 4.13 28.18
C VAL A 457 20.67 5.38 27.57
N LYS A 458 21.75 5.88 28.17
CA LYS A 458 22.57 6.98 27.65
C LYS A 458 23.80 6.39 26.95
N ILE A 459 24.02 6.80 25.71
CA ILE A 459 25.22 6.44 24.94
C ILE A 459 26.08 7.69 24.81
N MET A 460 27.38 7.53 25.04
CA MET A 460 28.38 8.56 24.80
C MET A 460 29.45 8.00 23.86
N ILE A 461 29.89 8.80 22.89
CA ILE A 461 30.94 8.44 21.94
C ILE A 461 31.96 9.56 21.92
N GLU A 462 33.19 9.21 22.30
CA GLU A 462 34.35 10.12 22.38
C GLU A 462 35.12 10.10 21.06
N TYR A 463 35.46 11.28 20.54
CA TYR A 463 36.31 11.48 19.36
C TYR A 463 37.44 12.45 19.70
N GLU A 464 38.61 12.17 19.15
CA GLU A 464 39.73 13.09 19.02
C GLU A 464 39.75 13.62 17.58
N ILE A 465 39.67 14.93 17.38
CA ILE A 465 39.56 15.60 16.08
C ILE A 465 40.61 16.71 16.01
N ASP A 466 41.34 16.80 14.89
CA ASP A 466 42.29 17.89 14.65
C ASP A 466 41.58 19.23 14.38
N GLU A 467 42.22 20.33 14.76
CA GLU A 467 41.62 21.67 14.62
C GLU A 467 41.31 22.02 13.15
N LYS A 468 42.19 21.63 12.22
CA LYS A 468 42.02 21.79 10.77
C LYS A 468 40.74 21.10 10.23
N ASP A 469 40.35 19.97 10.83
CA ASP A 469 39.25 19.11 10.38
C ASP A 469 37.93 19.42 11.11
N THR A 470 37.96 20.32 12.10
CA THR A 470 36.82 20.65 12.97
C THR A 470 35.59 21.10 12.18
N ARG A 471 35.77 21.84 11.08
CA ARG A 471 34.66 22.29 10.23
C ARG A 471 33.96 21.12 9.54
N GLU A 472 34.71 20.25 8.87
CA GLU A 472 34.16 19.07 8.18
C GLU A 472 33.51 18.12 9.20
N PHE A 473 34.13 17.93 10.36
CA PHE A 473 33.56 17.16 11.46
C PHE A 473 32.21 17.73 11.92
N LEU A 474 32.07 19.04 12.11
CA LEU A 474 30.81 19.68 12.51
C LEU A 474 29.71 19.54 11.44
N GLU A 475 30.08 19.68 10.15
CA GLU A 475 29.16 19.46 9.02
C GLU A 475 28.67 17.99 8.98
N MET A 476 29.57 17.01 9.14
CA MET A 476 29.22 15.59 9.23
C MET A 476 28.40 15.25 10.49
N MET A 477 28.71 15.89 11.63
CA MET A 477 27.95 15.70 12.87
C MET A 477 26.53 16.30 12.79
N ALA A 478 26.30 17.32 11.94
CA ALA A 478 24.96 17.82 11.65
C ALA A 478 24.11 16.81 10.85
N GLU A 479 24.70 16.11 9.88
CA GLU A 479 24.06 14.99 9.17
C GLU A 479 23.79 13.82 10.14
N ARG A 480 24.79 13.41 10.91
CA ARG A 480 24.67 12.36 11.93
C ARG A 480 23.59 12.67 12.96
N ARG A 481 23.46 13.92 13.42
CA ARG A 481 22.38 14.36 14.31
C ARG A 481 21.00 14.11 13.71
N ARG A 482 20.82 14.32 12.39
CA ARG A 482 19.56 14.01 11.69
C ARG A 482 19.30 12.49 11.70
N ILE A 483 20.29 11.68 11.33
CA ILE A 483 20.21 10.20 11.37
C ILE A 483 19.85 9.71 12.78
N ARG A 484 20.59 10.13 13.82
CA ARG A 484 20.32 9.75 15.24
C ARG A 484 18.87 10.03 15.65
N LYS A 485 18.36 11.24 15.36
CA LYS A 485 16.99 11.65 15.72
C LYS A 485 15.91 10.89 14.94
N ARG A 486 16.13 10.69 13.62
CA ARG A 486 15.25 9.94 12.72
C ARG A 486 15.01 8.52 13.23
N ASP A 487 16.06 7.86 13.70
CA ASP A 487 16.02 6.46 14.15
C ASP A 487 15.62 6.29 15.63
N GLY A 488 15.30 7.38 16.32
CA GLY A 488 14.61 7.36 17.62
C GLY A 488 15.37 8.00 18.79
N ALA A 489 16.64 8.37 18.61
CA ALA A 489 17.46 8.94 19.69
C ALA A 489 16.91 10.29 20.18
N ARG A 490 16.89 10.46 21.51
CA ARG A 490 16.41 11.66 22.22
C ARG A 490 17.58 12.38 22.87
N ARG A 491 17.40 13.67 23.20
CA ARG A 491 18.41 14.51 23.89
C ARG A 491 19.82 14.33 23.29
N TRP A 492 19.94 14.46 21.97
CA TRP A 492 21.25 14.44 21.29
C TRP A 492 21.98 15.75 21.54
N SER A 493 23.23 15.65 21.96
CA SER A 493 24.18 16.75 22.13
C SER A 493 25.55 16.38 21.58
N LEU A 494 26.29 17.40 21.14
CA LEU A 494 27.72 17.33 20.86
C LEU A 494 28.39 18.39 21.72
N THR A 495 29.38 17.98 22.52
CA THR A 495 30.14 18.87 23.41
C THR A 495 31.63 18.77 23.10
N ARG A 496 32.35 19.89 23.18
CA ARG A 496 33.81 19.95 23.13
C ARG A 496 34.34 19.98 24.56
N ASP A 497 35.41 19.25 24.85
CA ASP A 497 36.11 19.37 26.12
C ASP A 497 36.86 20.73 26.15
N LEU A 498 36.81 21.41 27.31
CA LEU A 498 37.45 22.70 27.54
C LEU A 498 38.91 22.55 27.97
N GLU A 499 39.24 21.44 28.65
CA GLU A 499 40.60 21.11 29.09
C GLU A 499 41.40 20.45 27.96
N HIS A 500 40.72 19.67 27.10
CA HIS A 500 41.32 19.00 25.95
C HIS A 500 40.61 19.39 24.64
N PRO A 501 40.95 20.53 24.00
CA PRO A 501 40.20 21.05 22.85
C PRO A 501 40.14 20.14 21.60
N ARG A 502 40.93 19.06 21.52
CA ARG A 502 40.82 18.03 20.47
C ARG A 502 39.74 16.98 20.77
N HIS A 503 39.25 16.89 22.01
CA HIS A 503 38.24 15.92 22.42
C HIS A 503 36.81 16.45 22.25
N TRP A 504 35.97 15.62 21.64
CA TRP A 504 34.55 15.87 21.37
C TRP A 504 33.71 14.67 21.81
N ILE A 505 32.56 14.92 22.43
CA ILE A 505 31.67 13.88 22.96
C ILE A 505 30.29 14.01 22.32
N GLU A 506 29.88 13.01 21.55
CA GLU A 506 28.49 12.82 21.13
C GLU A 506 27.73 12.09 22.23
N ALA A 507 26.65 12.66 22.76
CA ALA A 507 25.79 11.99 23.74
C ALA A 507 24.32 11.95 23.27
N TYR A 508 23.64 10.83 23.49
CA TYR A 508 22.22 10.67 23.19
C TYR A 508 21.56 9.60 24.07
N HIS A 509 20.23 9.65 24.14
CA HIS A 509 19.43 8.83 25.06
C HIS A 509 18.41 7.99 24.29
N LEU A 510 18.21 6.74 24.71
CA LEU A 510 17.19 5.83 24.20
C LEU A 510 16.34 5.30 25.37
N PRO A 511 15.02 5.09 25.18
CA PRO A 511 14.12 4.70 26.27
C PRO A 511 14.45 3.36 26.94
N THR A 512 14.94 2.37 26.18
CA THR A 512 15.20 1.01 26.67
C THR A 512 16.42 0.37 25.99
N TRP A 513 16.97 -0.67 26.61
CA TRP A 513 18.02 -1.51 26.02
C TRP A 513 17.56 -2.16 24.71
N MET A 514 16.33 -2.67 24.63
CA MET A 514 15.80 -3.20 23.37
C MET A 514 15.70 -2.12 22.28
N GLU A 515 15.38 -0.87 22.63
CA GLU A 515 15.46 0.23 21.66
C GLU A 515 16.91 0.51 21.21
N TYR A 516 17.93 0.36 22.07
CA TYR A 516 19.34 0.43 21.66
C TYR A 516 19.78 -0.74 20.77
N VAL A 517 19.41 -1.97 21.09
CA VAL A 517 19.66 -3.15 20.26
C VAL A 517 18.99 -2.97 18.88
N ARG A 518 17.69 -2.63 18.86
CA ARG A 518 16.95 -2.33 17.62
C ARG A 518 17.59 -1.18 16.85
N TYR A 519 18.00 -0.10 17.53
CA TYR A 519 18.65 1.06 16.92
C TYR A 519 19.89 0.63 16.10
N ASN A 520 20.78 -0.19 16.67
CA ASN A 520 22.01 -0.59 15.98
C ASN A 520 21.76 -1.62 14.87
N LEU A 521 20.79 -2.53 15.05
CA LEU A 521 20.37 -3.48 14.02
C LEU A 521 19.63 -2.81 12.83
N ARG A 522 19.05 -1.63 13.05
CA ARG A 522 18.36 -0.83 12.02
C ARG A 522 19.29 0.03 11.16
N LEU A 523 20.58 0.13 11.51
CA LEU A 523 21.56 0.96 10.79
C LEU A 523 21.71 0.46 9.34
N THR A 524 21.53 1.35 8.37
CA THR A 524 21.63 0.99 6.94
C THR A 524 23.04 1.19 6.39
N HIS A 525 23.33 0.59 5.23
CA HIS A 525 24.56 0.86 4.48
C HIS A 525 24.74 2.35 4.14
N ALA A 526 23.66 3.05 3.79
CA ALA A 526 23.66 4.48 3.54
C ALA A 526 24.07 5.30 4.77
N ASP A 527 23.49 5.00 5.94
CA ASP A 527 23.82 5.70 7.19
C ASP A 527 25.25 5.42 7.66
N ALA A 528 25.80 4.25 7.30
CA ALA A 528 27.15 3.85 7.63
C ALA A 528 28.22 4.76 7.01
N ILE A 529 27.97 5.32 5.82
CA ILE A 529 28.92 6.21 5.11
C ILE A 529 29.30 7.42 5.97
N VAL A 530 28.32 8.07 6.59
CA VAL A 530 28.54 9.22 7.50
C VAL A 530 29.34 8.78 8.73
N GLY A 531 29.09 7.57 9.23
CA GLY A 531 29.87 6.96 10.33
C GLY A 531 31.32 6.65 9.95
N GLU A 532 31.56 6.18 8.72
CA GLU A 532 32.89 5.90 8.17
C GLU A 532 33.67 7.19 7.85
N GLN A 533 33.01 8.24 7.34
CA GLN A 533 33.61 9.57 7.17
C GLN A 533 34.03 10.18 8.51
N ILE A 534 33.15 10.19 9.52
CA ILE A 534 33.49 10.68 10.87
C ILE A 534 34.64 9.87 11.49
N ARG A 535 34.75 8.57 11.19
CA ARG A 535 35.88 7.75 11.64
C ARG A 535 37.19 8.10 10.92
N LYS A 536 37.16 8.57 9.67
CA LYS A 536 38.37 9.06 8.96
C LYS A 536 38.88 10.40 9.51
N LEU A 537 37.98 11.22 10.05
CA LEU A 537 38.32 12.49 10.71
C LEU A 537 38.80 12.30 12.16
N HIS A 538 38.80 11.06 12.68
CA HIS A 538 39.30 10.75 14.01
C HIS A 538 40.82 10.60 13.99
N ALA A 539 41.51 11.43 14.78
CA ALA A 539 42.97 11.47 14.84
C ALA A 539 43.60 10.50 15.87
N GLY A 540 42.77 9.83 16.69
CA GLY A 540 43.25 8.90 17.71
C GLY A 540 43.66 7.53 17.13
N GLU A 541 44.67 6.90 17.73
CA GLU A 541 45.17 5.57 17.30
C GLU A 541 44.15 4.44 17.46
N ASN A 542 43.22 4.60 18.41
CA ASN A 542 42.17 3.63 18.72
C ASN A 542 40.83 4.03 18.09
N PRO A 543 39.91 3.10 17.82
CA PRO A 543 38.56 3.46 17.36
C PRO A 543 37.79 4.27 18.41
N PRO A 544 36.89 5.19 18.01
CA PRO A 544 36.13 6.05 18.93
C PRO A 544 35.46 5.28 20.08
N ILE A 545 35.74 5.70 21.32
CA ILE A 545 35.32 4.99 22.52
C ILE A 545 33.80 5.14 22.70
N VAL A 546 33.07 4.01 22.78
CA VAL A 546 31.62 3.99 22.96
C VAL A 546 31.26 3.56 24.39
N ARG A 547 30.94 4.52 25.25
CA ARG A 547 30.42 4.26 26.60
C ARG A 547 28.90 4.07 26.57
N ARG A 548 28.43 3.06 27.32
CA ARG A 548 27.01 2.69 27.43
C ARG A 548 26.64 2.77 28.90
N MET A 549 25.68 3.62 29.24
CA MET A 549 25.28 3.91 30.60
C MET A 549 23.77 3.74 30.75
N ILE A 550 23.31 3.27 31.91
CA ILE A 550 21.89 3.24 32.26
C ILE A 550 21.61 4.34 33.28
N GLU A 551 20.63 5.20 32.99
CA GLU A 551 20.21 6.24 33.93
C GLU A 551 19.45 5.60 35.10
N ARG A 552 19.88 5.89 36.33
CA ARG A 552 19.23 5.40 37.56
C ARG A 552 18.72 6.57 38.40
N PRO A 553 17.42 6.64 38.73
CA PRO A 553 16.92 7.62 39.68
C PRO A 553 17.40 7.27 41.09
N THR A 554 17.86 8.25 41.84
CA THR A 554 18.48 8.10 43.18
C THR A 554 17.52 7.63 44.29
N GLY A 555 16.22 7.49 44.00
CA GLY A 555 15.16 7.21 44.99
C GLY A 555 14.37 5.91 44.78
N ARG A 556 14.87 4.93 44.00
CA ARG A 556 14.22 3.61 43.86
C ARG A 556 15.24 2.46 43.89
N HIS A 557 14.95 1.45 44.70
CA HIS A 557 15.70 0.18 44.69
C HIS A 557 15.47 -0.55 43.35
N PRO A 558 16.51 -0.92 42.58
CA PRO A 558 16.33 -1.63 41.32
C PRO A 558 16.14 -3.13 41.50
N LEU A 559 15.25 -3.73 40.70
CA LEU A 559 15.22 -5.18 40.47
C LEU A 559 16.12 -5.58 39.27
N ASP A 560 16.22 -4.72 38.25
CA ASP A 560 17.05 -4.94 37.06
C ASP A 560 18.44 -4.31 37.19
N GLY A 561 19.50 -4.98 36.71
CA GLY A 561 20.86 -4.47 36.61
C GLY A 561 21.74 -4.68 37.85
N GLN A 562 21.63 -5.86 38.47
CA GLN A 562 22.71 -6.36 39.33
C GLN A 562 23.88 -6.87 38.47
N PRO A 563 25.10 -6.99 39.02
CA PRO A 563 26.19 -7.71 38.35
C PRO A 563 25.75 -9.16 38.08
N LYS A 564 26.10 -9.70 36.91
CA LYS A 564 25.82 -11.10 36.57
C LYS A 564 26.51 -12.04 37.56
N GLY A 565 25.83 -13.12 37.90
CA GLY A 565 26.42 -14.20 38.70
C GLY A 565 27.61 -14.82 37.98
N MET A 566 28.65 -15.16 38.72
CA MET A 566 29.92 -15.69 38.18
C MET A 566 29.73 -17.01 37.37
N ALA A 567 28.62 -17.73 37.60
CA ALA A 567 28.24 -18.93 36.87
C ALA A 567 27.72 -18.65 35.44
N ASP A 568 27.02 -17.54 35.20
CA ASP A 568 26.42 -17.23 33.89
C ASP A 568 27.46 -16.80 32.84
N LEU A 569 28.64 -16.36 33.30
CA LEU A 569 29.75 -15.94 32.43
C LEU A 569 30.38 -17.11 31.65
N HIS A 570 30.23 -18.34 32.12
CA HIS A 570 30.87 -19.53 31.53
C HIS A 570 29.97 -20.37 30.61
N GLN A 571 28.68 -20.05 30.48
CA GLN A 571 27.72 -20.87 29.71
C GLN A 571 27.49 -20.42 28.26
N GLN A 572 28.16 -19.36 27.78
CA GLN A 572 27.91 -18.77 26.45
C GLN A 572 29.18 -18.38 25.66
N SER A 573 30.31 -19.08 25.89
CA SER A 573 31.54 -18.96 25.09
C SER A 573 31.47 -19.77 23.80
#